data_AF-A0A7G9WCB3-F1
#
_entry.id   AF-A0A7G9WCB3-F1
#
_cell.length_a   1.000
_cell.length_b   1.000
_cell.length_c   1.000
_cell.angle_alpha   90.00
_cell.angle_beta   90.00
_cell.angle_gamma   90.00
#
_symmetry.space_group_name_H-M   'P 1'
#
loop_
_entity.id
_entity.type
_entity.pdbx_description
1 polymer ?
#
loop_
_entity_poly.entity_id
_entity_poly.type
_entity_poly.pdbx_seq_one_letter_code
_entity_poly.pdbx_strand_id
1 'polypeptide(L)'
;MLPDLYHSFLGSLVSLYNLAIIIFPLLIFIELLKEIGLISLLGKVFAPLTKFLKLPEQSVLPVTVGFLIGLTYGAGVMITVARDENFSTRDLTKILVLVGISHALVEETVIFAGIGANATIVIVARVLSALFATVLYSRFTRGGLNALHDSRGVS
;
A
#
# COMPACT_ATOMS: atom_id res chain seq x y z
N MET A 1 -38.64 -16.89 -8.37
CA MET A 1 -37.65 -16.45 -9.39
C MET A 1 -37.69 -14.94 -9.64
N LEU A 2 -38.75 -14.34 -10.19
CA LEU A 2 -38.86 -12.87 -10.33
C LEU A 2 -38.86 -12.06 -8.99
N PRO A 3 -39.55 -12.50 -7.92
CA PRO A 3 -39.54 -11.75 -6.64
C PRO A 3 -38.19 -11.84 -5.91
N ASP A 4 -37.49 -12.98 -6.00
CA ASP A 4 -36.17 -13.17 -5.38
C ASP A 4 -35.10 -12.26 -6.03
N LEU A 5 -35.24 -12.02 -7.34
CA LEU A 5 -34.38 -11.10 -8.10
C LEU A 5 -34.60 -9.64 -7.66
N TYR A 6 -35.86 -9.23 -7.44
CA TYR A 6 -36.19 -7.88 -6.98
C TYR A 6 -35.67 -7.61 -5.56
N HIS A 7 -35.84 -8.56 -4.64
CA HIS A 7 -35.31 -8.43 -3.27
C HIS A 7 -33.78 -8.38 -3.24
N SER A 8 -33.10 -9.19 -4.06
CA SER A 8 -31.64 -9.18 -4.16
C SER A 8 -31.10 -7.90 -4.80
N PHE A 9 -31.81 -7.35 -5.81
CA PHE A 9 -31.46 -6.10 -6.45
C PHE A 9 -31.59 -4.91 -5.48
N LEU A 10 -32.70 -4.82 -4.74
CA LEU A 10 -32.90 -3.79 -3.72
C LEU A 10 -31.88 -3.90 -2.60
N GLY A 11 -31.59 -5.11 -2.11
CA GLY A 11 -30.55 -5.33 -1.09
C GLY A 11 -29.16 -4.87 -1.55
N SER A 12 -28.84 -5.08 -2.83
CA SER A 12 -27.58 -4.61 -3.43
C SER A 12 -27.51 -3.09 -3.52
N LEU A 13 -28.61 -2.42 -3.91
CA LEU A 13 -28.69 -0.95 -3.95
C LEU A 13 -28.54 -0.33 -2.55
N VAL A 14 -29.17 -0.93 -1.53
CA VAL A 14 -29.03 -0.48 -0.14
C VAL A 14 -27.58 -0.65 0.33
N SER A 15 -26.94 -1.77 -0.01
CA SER A 15 -25.53 -2.00 0.33
C SER A 15 -24.59 -0.99 -0.35
N LEU A 16 -24.82 -0.69 -1.62
CA LEU A 16 -24.08 0.33 -2.35
C LEU A 16 -24.25 1.71 -1.72
N TYR A 17 -25.48 2.07 -1.32
CA TYR A 17 -25.77 3.33 -0.65
C TYR A 17 -25.03 3.45 0.71
N ASN A 18 -25.07 2.39 1.51
CA ASN A 18 -24.36 2.34 2.79
C ASN A 18 -22.84 2.50 2.60
N LEU A 19 -22.27 1.83 1.59
CA LEU A 19 -20.86 1.95 1.26
C LEU A 19 -20.50 3.37 0.81
N ALA A 20 -21.32 3.98 -0.05
CA ALA A 20 -21.12 5.33 -0.54
C ALA A 20 -21.09 6.36 0.60
N ILE A 21 -22.01 6.27 1.56
CA ILE A 21 -22.05 7.15 2.73
C ILE A 21 -20.78 7.04 3.58
N ILE A 22 -20.12 5.88 3.62
CA ILE A 22 -18.87 5.69 4.37
C ILE A 22 -17.67 6.18 3.55
N ILE A 23 -17.59 5.80 2.27
CA ILE A 23 -16.44 6.07 1.40
C ILE A 23 -16.33 7.56 1.06
N PHE A 24 -17.41 8.22 0.65
CA PHE A 24 -17.33 9.61 0.18
C PHE A 24 -16.78 10.58 1.25
N PRO A 25 -17.30 10.61 2.50
CA PRO A 25 -16.76 11.45 3.55
C PRO A 25 -15.31 11.09 3.91
N LEU A 26 -14.99 9.80 3.92
CA LEU A 26 -13.64 9.31 4.20
C LEU A 26 -12.63 9.79 3.13
N LEU A 27 -12.97 9.69 1.84
CA LEU A 27 -12.10 10.15 0.75
C LEU A 27 -11.87 11.66 0.82
N ILE A 28 -12.94 12.43 1.07
CA ILE A 28 -12.84 13.89 1.27
C ILE A 28 -11.90 14.18 2.45
N PHE A 29 -12.07 13.47 3.57
CA PHE A 29 -11.22 13.64 4.74
C PHE A 29 -9.75 13.31 4.47
N ILE A 30 -9.46 12.19 3.79
CA ILE A 30 -8.10 11.80 3.44
C ILE A 30 -7.44 12.83 2.49
N GLU A 31 -8.19 13.36 1.52
CA GLU A 31 -7.67 14.39 0.62
C GLU A 31 -7.38 15.70 1.36
N LEU A 32 -8.21 16.09 2.33
CA LEU A 32 -7.91 17.22 3.22
C LEU A 32 -6.65 16.97 4.07
N LEU A 33 -6.48 15.76 4.62
CA LEU A 33 -5.28 15.39 5.39
C LEU A 33 -3.99 15.47 4.54
N LYS A 34 -4.11 15.19 3.25
CA LYS A 34 -3.02 15.33 2.29
C LYS A 34 -2.68 16.80 2.04
N GLU A 35 -3.68 17.67 1.83
CA GLU A 35 -3.44 19.10 1.58
C GLU A 35 -2.78 19.81 2.77
N ILE A 36 -3.13 19.44 4.01
CA ILE A 36 -2.48 20.00 5.21
C ILE A 36 -1.04 19.48 5.44
N GLY A 37 -0.54 18.58 4.60
CA GLY A 37 0.83 18.04 4.70
C GLY A 37 1.02 16.99 5.80
N LEU A 38 -0.07 16.47 6.39
CA LEU A 38 0.02 15.48 7.48
C LEU A 38 0.67 14.17 7.02
N ILE A 39 0.51 13.84 5.73
CA ILE A 39 1.13 12.66 5.11
C ILE A 39 2.66 12.72 5.19
N SER A 40 3.25 13.91 5.02
CA SER A 40 4.70 14.10 5.14
C SER A 40 5.17 13.87 6.58
N LEU A 41 4.35 14.22 7.58
CA LEU A 41 4.65 13.95 8.98
C LEU A 41 4.57 12.45 9.31
N LEU A 42 3.56 11.76 8.78
CA LEU A 42 3.40 10.31 8.89
C LEU A 42 4.55 9.56 8.22
N GLY A 43 5.24 10.16 7.25
CA GLY A 43 6.48 9.63 6.69
C GLY A 43 7.51 9.27 7.76
N LYS A 44 7.60 10.03 8.87
CA LYS A 44 8.52 9.71 9.97
C LYS A 44 8.17 8.40 10.69
N VAL A 45 6.89 8.04 10.71
CA VAL A 45 6.40 6.78 11.30
C VAL A 45 6.74 5.58 10.39
N PHE A 46 6.72 5.79 9.07
CA PHE A 46 7.05 4.75 8.09
C PHE A 46 8.55 4.69 7.72
N ALA A 47 9.35 5.69 8.09
CA ALA A 47 10.80 5.68 7.96
C ALA A 47 11.50 4.44 8.56
N PRO A 48 11.17 3.94 9.78
CA PRO A 48 11.75 2.69 10.27
C PRO A 48 11.40 1.48 9.40
N LEU A 49 10.23 1.46 8.77
CA LEU A 49 9.78 0.38 7.89
C LEU A 49 10.63 0.31 6.62
N THR A 50 10.85 1.46 5.96
CA THR A 50 11.68 1.52 4.74
C THR A 50 13.15 1.21 5.06
N LYS A 51 13.66 1.67 6.21
CA LYS A 51 15.00 1.34 6.70
C LYS A 51 15.15 -0.15 6.98
N PHE A 52 14.15 -0.81 7.58
CA PHE A 52 14.14 -2.26 7.80
C PHE A 52 14.26 -3.03 6.48
N LEU A 53 13.59 -2.56 5.42
CA LEU A 53 13.64 -3.15 4.08
C LEU A 53 14.89 -2.75 3.27
N LYS A 54 15.79 -1.96 3.86
CA LYS A 54 16.99 -1.40 3.22
C LYS A 54 16.67 -0.65 1.93
N LEU A 55 15.61 0.16 1.99
CA LEU A 55 15.22 1.04 0.89
C LEU A 55 15.86 2.43 1.07
N PRO A 56 16.03 3.19 -0.03
CA PRO A 56 16.47 4.58 0.03
C PRO A 56 15.54 5.44 0.89
N GLU A 57 16.05 6.49 1.54
CA GLU A 57 15.23 7.37 2.40
C GLU A 57 14.11 8.05 1.61
N GLN A 58 14.34 8.32 0.32
CA GLN A 58 13.38 8.94 -0.58
C GLN A 58 12.17 8.02 -0.86
N SER A 59 12.26 6.72 -0.55
CA SER A 59 11.14 5.78 -0.66
C SER A 59 10.05 5.98 0.39
N VAL A 60 10.34 6.71 1.47
CA VAL A 60 9.41 6.94 2.57
C VAL A 60 8.13 7.60 2.08
N LEU A 61 8.25 8.60 1.22
CA LEU A 61 7.10 9.33 0.71
C LEU A 61 6.17 8.45 -0.15
N PRO A 62 6.64 7.75 -1.21
CA PRO A 62 5.76 6.89 -2.00
C PRO A 62 5.18 5.71 -1.20
N VAL A 63 5.93 5.14 -0.25
CA VAL A 63 5.41 4.10 0.65
C VAL A 63 4.29 4.65 1.53
N THR A 64 4.48 5.82 2.13
CA THR A 64 3.50 6.45 3.01
C THR A 64 2.22 6.83 2.25
N VAL A 65 2.36 7.46 1.09
CA VAL A 65 1.21 7.82 0.24
C VAL A 65 0.48 6.57 -0.23
N GLY A 66 1.21 5.54 -0.65
CA GLY A 66 0.64 4.26 -1.06
C GLY A 66 -0.16 3.57 0.04
N PHE A 67 0.37 3.55 1.26
CA PHE A 67 -0.25 2.92 2.42
C PHE A 67 -1.51 3.65 2.87
N LEU A 68 -1.50 4.98 2.84
CA LEU A 68 -2.59 5.78 3.41
C LEU A 68 -3.69 6.07 2.39
N ILE A 69 -3.32 6.39 1.16
CA ILE A 69 -4.25 6.86 0.12
C ILE A 69 -4.53 5.79 -0.90
N GLY A 70 -3.49 5.09 -1.37
CA GLY A 70 -3.68 4.00 -2.32
C GLY A 70 -2.59 3.91 -3.37
N LEU A 71 -2.65 2.80 -4.11
CA LEU A 71 -1.61 2.40 -5.05
C LEU A 71 -1.42 3.40 -6.19
N THR A 72 -2.50 3.93 -6.76
CA THR A 72 -2.43 4.87 -7.91
C THR A 72 -1.70 6.16 -7.53
N TYR A 73 -2.05 6.75 -6.38
CA TYR A 73 -1.36 7.94 -5.87
C TYR A 73 0.07 7.64 -5.46
N GLY A 74 0.29 6.52 -4.76
CA GLY A 74 1.62 6.07 -4.36
C GLY A 74 2.54 5.84 -5.58
N ALA A 75 2.01 5.26 -6.66
CA ALA A 75 2.74 5.04 -7.91
C ALA A 75 3.07 6.35 -8.62
N GLY A 76 2.14 7.32 -8.65
CA GLY A 76 2.40 8.65 -9.21
C GLY A 76 3.55 9.36 -8.49
N VAL A 77 3.51 9.36 -7.15
CA VAL A 77 4.59 9.90 -6.32
C VAL A 77 5.89 9.14 -6.51
N MET A 78 5.83 7.81 -6.60
CA MET A 78 6.99 6.95 -6.83
C MET A 78 7.66 7.26 -8.17
N ILE A 79 6.89 7.49 -9.23
CA ILE A 79 7.42 7.85 -10.56
C ILE A 79 8.14 9.20 -10.50
N THR A 80 7.57 10.20 -9.82
CA THR A 80 8.21 11.52 -9.66
C THR A 80 9.53 11.37 -8.90
N VAL A 81 9.50 10.71 -7.74
CA VAL A 81 10.68 10.49 -6.91
C VAL A 81 11.74 9.65 -7.65
N ALA A 82 11.33 8.64 -8.43
CA ALA A 82 12.26 7.79 -9.19
C ALA A 82 12.90 8.48 -10.40
N ARG A 83 12.37 9.64 -10.84
CA ARG A 83 13.01 10.48 -11.87
C ARG A 83 14.07 11.39 -11.27
N ASP A 84 13.80 11.91 -10.08
CA ASP A 84 14.68 12.85 -9.39
C ASP A 84 15.81 12.13 -8.63
N GLU A 85 15.57 10.88 -8.22
CA GLU A 85 16.46 10.07 -7.41
C GLU A 85 16.83 8.78 -8.12
N ASN A 86 18.06 8.30 -7.91
CA ASN A 86 18.59 7.17 -8.66
C ASN A 86 18.15 5.81 -8.07
N PHE A 87 16.85 5.52 -8.11
CA PHE A 87 16.29 4.26 -7.64
C PHE A 87 16.76 3.07 -8.48
N SER A 88 17.26 2.02 -7.82
CA SER A 88 17.46 0.73 -8.48
C SER A 88 16.12 0.11 -8.84
N THR A 89 16.05 -0.60 -9.98
CA THR A 89 14.88 -1.39 -10.38
C THR A 89 14.42 -2.33 -9.28
N ARG A 90 15.36 -2.90 -8.52
CA ARG A 90 15.07 -3.78 -7.37
C ARG A 90 14.35 -3.05 -6.24
N ASP A 91 14.72 -1.80 -5.97
CA ASP A 91 14.12 -1.03 -4.88
C ASP A 91 12.72 -0.56 -5.28
N LEU A 92 12.52 -0.17 -6.54
CA LEU A 92 11.18 0.10 -7.09
C LEU A 92 10.27 -1.13 -6.99
N THR A 93 10.76 -2.32 -7.31
CA THR A 93 9.95 -3.54 -7.20
C THR A 93 9.62 -3.87 -5.74
N LYS A 94 10.56 -3.72 -4.79
CA LYS A 94 10.27 -3.90 -3.36
C LYS A 94 9.18 -2.94 -2.89
N ILE A 95 9.25 -1.66 -3.28
CA ILE A 95 8.23 -0.66 -2.94
C ILE A 95 6.89 -1.04 -3.55
N LEU A 96 6.87 -1.45 -4.82
CA LEU A 96 5.65 -1.86 -5.52
C LEU A 96 5.00 -3.11 -4.90
N VAL A 97 5.78 -4.11 -4.50
CA VAL A 97 5.28 -5.31 -3.82
C VAL A 97 4.72 -4.95 -2.45
N LEU A 98 5.44 -4.13 -1.69
CA LEU A 98 5.02 -3.69 -0.37
C LEU A 98 3.71 -2.92 -0.44
N VAL A 99 3.70 -1.83 -1.21
CA VAL A 99 2.53 -0.96 -1.38
C VAL A 99 1.40 -1.69 -2.09
N GLY A 100 1.69 -2.54 -3.07
CA GLY A 100 0.68 -3.29 -3.81
C GLY A 100 -0.19 -4.18 -2.89
N ILE A 101 0.41 -4.79 -1.87
CA ILE A 101 -0.31 -5.67 -0.94
C ILE A 101 -1.01 -4.88 0.17
N SER A 102 -0.39 -3.80 0.65
CA SER A 102 -0.89 -3.01 1.77
C SER A 102 -1.29 -1.58 1.37
N HIS A 103 -1.86 -1.38 0.20
CA HIS A 103 -2.34 -0.07 -0.23
C HIS A 103 -3.62 0.31 0.53
N ALA A 104 -3.90 1.62 0.62
CA ALA A 104 -5.15 2.17 1.17
C ALA A 104 -5.56 1.54 2.51
N LEU A 105 -4.59 1.28 3.41
CA LEU A 105 -4.79 0.62 4.70
C LEU A 105 -5.83 1.34 5.55
N VAL A 106 -5.87 2.66 5.51
CA VAL A 106 -6.84 3.46 6.26
C VAL A 106 -8.25 3.22 5.71
N GLU A 107 -8.43 3.38 4.41
CA GLU A 107 -9.74 3.25 3.77
C GLU A 107 -10.34 1.86 3.92
N GLU A 108 -9.57 0.83 3.54
CA GLU A 108 -10.05 -0.54 3.62
C GLU A 108 -10.37 -0.94 5.07
N THR A 109 -9.54 -0.52 6.04
CA THR A 109 -9.78 -0.87 7.44
C THR A 109 -11.03 -0.18 7.98
N VAL A 110 -11.28 1.09 7.64
CA VAL A 110 -12.49 1.81 8.07
C VAL A 110 -13.73 1.17 7.47
N ILE A 111 -13.70 0.79 6.19
CA ILE A 111 -14.81 0.08 5.54
C ILE A 111 -15.06 -1.27 6.23
N PHE A 112 -14.01 -2.07 6.45
CA PHE A 112 -14.13 -3.36 7.14
C PHE A 112 -14.63 -3.22 8.59
N ALA A 113 -14.18 -2.20 9.31
CA ALA A 113 -14.67 -1.89 10.65
C ALA A 113 -16.15 -1.49 10.64
N GLY A 114 -16.59 -0.72 9.63
CA GLY A 114 -17.98 -0.30 9.45
C GLY A 114 -18.95 -1.47 9.24
N ILE A 115 -18.47 -2.59 8.72
CA ILE A 115 -19.25 -3.83 8.56
C ILE A 115 -19.05 -4.84 9.70
N GLY A 116 -18.37 -4.44 10.79
CA GLY A 116 -18.21 -5.23 12.01
C GLY A 116 -16.93 -6.08 12.10
N ALA A 117 -15.98 -5.92 11.17
CA ALA A 117 -14.70 -6.62 11.25
C ALA A 117 -13.74 -5.96 12.26
N ASN A 118 -12.82 -6.75 12.82
CA ASN A 118 -11.79 -6.23 13.72
C ASN A 118 -10.69 -5.51 12.92
N ALA A 119 -10.68 -4.17 13.03
CA ALA A 119 -9.72 -3.30 12.35
C ALA A 119 -8.25 -3.71 12.58
N THR A 120 -7.89 -4.07 13.81
CA THR A 120 -6.51 -4.44 14.17
C THR A 120 -6.06 -5.70 13.45
N ILE A 121 -6.93 -6.72 13.37
CA ILE A 121 -6.60 -7.98 12.69
C ILE A 121 -6.38 -7.73 11.19
N VAL A 122 -7.24 -6.91 10.57
CA VAL A 122 -7.12 -6.58 9.14
C VAL A 122 -5.80 -5.87 8.85
N ILE A 123 -5.48 -4.81 9.60
CA ILE A 123 -4.23 -4.07 9.41
C ILE A 123 -3.02 -4.99 9.61
N VAL A 124 -2.99 -5.73 10.71
CA VAL A 124 -1.85 -6.58 11.05
C VAL A 124 -1.64 -7.66 9.99
N ALA A 125 -2.70 -8.35 9.57
CA ALA A 125 -2.61 -9.38 8.54
C ALA A 125 -2.09 -8.83 7.21
N ARG A 126 -2.55 -7.64 6.79
CA ARG A 126 -2.11 -7.00 5.54
C ARG A 126 -0.67 -6.50 5.60
N VAL A 127 -0.29 -5.86 6.70
CA VAL A 127 1.10 -5.37 6.85
C VAL A 127 2.08 -6.53 6.95
N LEU A 128 1.73 -7.59 7.69
CA LEU A 128 2.57 -8.78 7.79
C LEU A 128 2.70 -9.52 6.45
N SER A 129 1.61 -9.68 5.70
CA SER A 129 1.67 -10.33 4.39
C SER A 129 2.49 -9.51 3.38
N ALA A 130 2.35 -8.18 3.38
CA ALA A 130 3.13 -7.27 2.54
C ALA A 130 4.62 -7.32 2.89
N LEU A 131 4.96 -7.32 4.18
CA LEU A 131 6.34 -7.46 4.64
C LEU A 131 6.93 -8.82 4.29
N PHE A 132 6.16 -9.89 4.52
CA PHE A 132 6.57 -11.24 4.19
C PHE A 132 6.86 -11.38 2.68
N ALA A 133 5.95 -10.94 1.81
CA ALA A 133 6.13 -10.98 0.37
C ALA A 133 7.34 -10.14 -0.09
N THR A 134 7.52 -8.94 0.47
CA THR A 134 8.65 -8.07 0.13
C THR A 134 9.99 -8.68 0.57
N VAL A 135 10.04 -9.27 1.77
CA VAL A 135 11.24 -9.97 2.27
C VAL A 135 11.52 -11.21 1.42
N LEU A 136 10.50 -11.98 1.08
CA LEU A 136 10.62 -13.18 0.24
C LEU A 136 11.19 -12.82 -1.14
N TYR A 137 10.61 -11.80 -1.80
CA TYR A 137 11.14 -11.25 -3.04
C TYR A 137 12.59 -10.80 -2.89
N SER A 138 12.89 -10.02 -1.84
CA SER A 138 14.24 -9.55 -1.56
C SER A 138 15.25 -10.70 -1.40
N ARG A 139 14.84 -11.84 -0.84
CA ARG A 139 15.69 -13.05 -0.73
C ARG A 139 15.90 -13.74 -2.08
N PHE A 140 14.84 -13.97 -2.85
CA PHE A 140 14.93 -14.62 -4.17
C PHE A 140 15.84 -13.84 -5.13
N THR A 141 15.68 -12.52 -5.22
CA THR A 141 16.51 -11.69 -6.11
C THR A 141 17.97 -11.59 -5.62
N ARG A 142 18.25 -11.82 -4.33
CA ARG A 142 19.63 -11.86 -3.82
C ARG A 142 20.35 -13.15 -4.21
N GLY A 143 19.62 -14.28 -4.26
CA GLY A 143 20.16 -15.58 -4.67
C GLY A 143 20.67 -15.61 -6.11
N GLY A 144 19.99 -14.92 -7.04
CA GLY A 144 20.41 -14.86 -8.44
C GLY A 144 21.66 -14.00 -8.70
N LEU A 145 21.91 -12.97 -7.89
CA LEU A 145 23.08 -12.09 -8.04
C LEU A 145 24.37 -12.69 -7.47
N ASN A 146 24.29 -13.49 -6.40
CA ASN A 146 25.47 -14.21 -5.88
C ASN A 146 25.99 -15.22 -6.91
N ALA A 147 25.10 -15.86 -7.68
CA ALA A 147 25.50 -16.75 -8.78
C ALA A 147 26.15 -15.99 -9.96
N LEU A 148 25.79 -14.73 -10.20
CA LEU A 148 26.39 -13.91 -11.27
C LEU A 148 27.68 -13.20 -10.83
N HIS A 149 27.83 -12.90 -9.54
CA HIS A 149 29.07 -12.35 -8.97
C HIS A 149 30.16 -13.45 -8.89
N ASP A 150 29.78 -14.69 -8.59
CA ASP A 150 30.70 -15.86 -8.58
C ASP A 150 31.16 -16.25 -10.01
N SER A 151 30.32 -16.03 -11.02
CA SER A 151 30.70 -16.23 -12.44
C SER A 151 31.51 -15.08 -13.06
N ARG A 152 31.69 -13.97 -12.35
CA ARG A 152 32.55 -12.84 -12.74
C ARG A 152 33.68 -12.70 -11.72
N GLY A 153 34.58 -13.67 -11.72
CA GLY A 153 35.90 -13.49 -11.11
C GLY A 153 36.56 -12.25 -11.73
N VAL A 154 36.58 -11.16 -10.98
CA VAL A 154 37.47 -10.03 -11.24
C VAL A 154 38.13 -9.71 -9.91
N SER A 155 39.25 -10.40 -9.72
CA SER A 155 40.41 -9.98 -8.92
C SER A 155 40.96 -8.64 -9.39
#